data_AF-A0A0D3RMU6-F1
#
_entry.id   AF-A0A0D3RMU6-F1
#
_cell.length_a   1.000
_cell.length_b   1.000
_cell.length_c   1.000
_cell.angle_alpha   90.00
_cell.angle_beta   90.00
_cell.angle_gamma   90.00
#
_symmetry.space_group_name_H-M   'P 1'
#
loop_
_entity.id
_entity.type
_entity.pdbx_description
1 polymer ?
#
loop_
_entity_poly.entity_id
_entity_poly.type
_entity_poly.pdbx_seq_one_letter_code
_entity_poly.pdbx_strand_id
1 'polypeptide(L)' 'MRLTQGTFSFLPDLTDDQITKQIAYAISQKWSISIEYTEDPHPRNNYWELWGLPLFDMS' A
#
# COMPACT_ATOMS: atom_id res chain seq x y z
N MET A 1 3.21 3.33 -20.81
CA MET A 1 2.09 2.46 -20.38
C MET A 1 1.82 2.70 -18.89
N ARG A 2 0.64 2.35 -18.36
CA ARG A 2 0.33 2.45 -16.91
C ARG A 2 0.54 1.07 -16.27
N LEU A 3 1.28 1.01 -15.17
CA LEU A 3 1.38 -0.20 -14.36
C LEU A 3 0.05 -0.43 -13.62
N THR A 4 -0.48 -1.65 -13.67
CA THR A 4 -1.79 -1.99 -13.09
C THR A 4 -1.69 -3.02 -11.95
N GLN A 5 -0.51 -3.19 -11.36
CA GLN A 5 -0.37 -3.90 -10.09
C GLN A 5 -0.98 -3.06 -8.96
N GLY A 6 -1.51 -3.72 -7.93
CA GLY A 6 -2.23 -3.07 -6.83
C GLY A 6 -3.76 -3.08 -7.01
N THR A 7 -4.48 -3.11 -5.88
CA THR A 7 -5.93 -3.37 -5.83
C THR A 7 -6.79 -2.34 -6.56
N PHE A 8 -6.34 -1.09 -6.61
CA PHE A 8 -7.15 0.04 -7.12
C PHE A 8 -6.60 0.68 -8.40
N SER A 9 -5.62 0.06 -9.07
CA SER A 9 -4.84 0.71 -10.14
C SER A 9 -5.59 0.97 -11.45
N PHE A 10 -6.83 0.47 -11.56
CA PHE A 10 -7.78 0.80 -12.63
C PHE A 10 -8.64 2.04 -12.33
N LEU A 11 -8.67 2.48 -11.07
CA LEU A 11 -9.27 3.75 -10.68
C LEU A 11 -8.25 4.88 -10.91
N PRO A 12 -8.70 6.16 -10.89
CA PRO A 12 -7.80 7.30 -10.74
C PRO A 12 -6.93 7.17 -9.49
N ASP A 13 -5.76 7.83 -9.51
CA ASP A 13 -4.86 7.85 -8.35
C ASP A 13 -5.59 8.40 -7.13
N LEU A 14 -5.43 7.71 -6.00
CA LEU A 14 -6.15 8.04 -4.78
C LEU A 14 -5.62 9.36 -4.20
N THR A 15 -6.53 10.19 -3.72
CA THR A 15 -6.17 11.37 -2.91
C THR A 15 -5.79 10.96 -1.49
N ASP A 16 -5.09 11.83 -0.76
CA ASP A 16 -4.74 11.58 0.65
C ASP A 16 -5.97 11.28 1.53
N ASP A 17 -7.10 11.95 1.28
CA ASP A 17 -8.37 11.68 1.98
C ASP A 17 -8.89 10.26 1.72
N GLN A 18 -8.73 9.75 0.49
CA GLN A 18 -9.14 8.40 0.13
C GLN A 18 -8.19 7.36 0.72
N ILE A 19 -6.88 7.61 0.69
CA ILE A 19 -5.86 6.76 1.31
C ILE A 19 -6.11 6.66 2.82
N THR A 20 -6.39 7.78 3.48
CA THR A 20 -6.68 7.84 4.92
C THR A 20 -7.88 6.97 5.30
N LYS A 21 -8.91 6.91 4.46
CA LYS A 21 -10.07 6.02 4.69
C LYS A 21 -9.70 4.54 4.58
N GLN A 22 -8.82 4.16 3.65
CA GLN A 22 -8.34 2.77 3.54
C GLN A 22 -7.49 2.39 4.76
N ILE A 23 -6.63 3.30 5.23
CA ILE A 23 -5.84 3.13 6.45
C ILE A 23 -6.76 2.94 7.66
N ALA A 24 -7.75 3.83 7.84
CA ALA A 24 -8.71 3.73 8.93
C ALA A 24 -9.49 2.40 8.92
N TYR A 25 -9.85 1.91 7.74
CA TYR A 25 -10.44 0.58 7.59
C TYR A 25 -9.48 -0.52 8.07
N ALA A 26 -8.23 -0.53 7.63
CA ALA A 26 -7.24 -1.54 8.05
C ALA A 26 -7.00 -1.52 9.58
N ILE A 27 -6.93 -0.33 10.19
CA ILE A 27 -6.84 -0.17 11.65
C ILE A 27 -8.07 -0.77 12.34
N SER A 28 -9.28 -0.50 11.84
CA SER A 28 -10.51 -1.07 12.40
C SER A 28 -10.55 -2.61 12.35
N GLN A 29 -9.86 -3.20 11.38
CA GLN A 29 -9.70 -4.65 11.24
C GLN A 29 -8.55 -5.23 12.07
N LYS A 30 -7.82 -4.39 12.82
CA LYS A 30 -6.63 -4.75 13.61
C LYS A 30 -5.48 -5.32 12.77
N TRP A 31 -5.26 -4.76 11.58
CA TRP A 31 -4.15 -5.14 10.71
C TRP A 31 -2.94 -4.25 10.92
N SER A 32 -1.75 -4.84 10.81
CA SER A 32 -0.49 -4.10 10.76
C SER A 32 -0.31 -3.49 9.37
N ILE A 33 0.19 -2.25 9.31
CA ILE A 33 0.36 -1.51 8.06
C ILE A 33 1.85 -1.33 7.78
N SER A 34 2.28 -1.54 6.54
CA SER A 34 3.66 -1.35 6.07
C SER A 34 3.67 -0.55 4.78
N ILE A 35 4.79 0.12 4.49
CA ILE A 35 5.04 0.82 3.24
C ILE A 35 6.23 0.16 2.54
N GLU A 36 6.06 -0.14 1.26
CA GLU A 36 7.05 -0.78 0.40
C GLU A 36 7.24 0.01 -0.89
N TYR A 37 8.46 0.01 -1.45
CA TYR A 37 8.78 0.72 -2.69
C TYR A 37 9.75 -0.06 -3.58
N THR A 38 9.69 0.16 -4.89
CA THR A 38 10.63 -0.42 -5.86
C THR A 38 10.71 0.43 -7.13
N GLU A 39 11.83 0.32 -7.85
CA GLU A 39 11.99 0.83 -9.22
C GLU A 39 11.88 -0.28 -10.29
N ASP A 40 11.79 -1.56 -9.89
CA ASP A 40 11.58 -2.71 -10.79
C ASP A 40 10.14 -3.24 -10.69
N PRO A 41 9.25 -2.85 -11.63
CA PRO A 41 7.85 -3.25 -11.62
C PRO A 41 7.61 -4.62 -12.26
N HIS A 42 8.64 -5.47 -12.40
CA HIS A 42 8.48 -6.80 -12.99
C HIS A 42 7.38 -7.60 -12.25
N PRO A 43 6.46 -8.28 -12.96
CA PRO A 43 5.31 -8.97 -12.34
C PRO A 43 5.68 -10.15 -11.44
N ARG A 44 6.97 -10.49 -11.36
CA ARG A 44 7.53 -11.54 -10.51
C ARG A 44 8.53 -11.01 -9.49
N ASN A 45 8.70 -9.68 -9.41
CA ASN A 45 9.44 -9.06 -8.32
C ASN A 45 8.56 -9.06 -7.07
N ASN A 46 8.77 -10.04 -6.19
CA ASN A 46 7.90 -10.29 -5.05
C ASN A 46 8.31 -9.54 -3.78
N TYR A 47 9.56 -9.05 -3.72
CA TYR A 47 10.12 -8.43 -2.52
C TYR A 47 10.54 -7.00 -2.84
N TRP A 48 9.73 -6.06 -2.37
CA TRP A 48 10.03 -4.65 -2.47
C TRP A 48 10.80 -4.19 -1.22
N GLU A 49 11.40 -3.01 -1.29
CA GLU A 49 12.18 -2.46 -0.19
C GLU A 49 11.24 -1.90 0.89
N LEU A 50 11.51 -2.26 2.15
CA LEU A 50 10.72 -1.78 3.28
C LEU A 50 11.08 -0.33 3.63
N TRP A 51 10.05 0.49 3.85
CA TRP A 51 10.20 1.76 4.53
C TRP A 51 10.11 1.56 6.05
N GLY A 52 11.23 1.17 6.66
CA GLY A 52 11.30 0.90 8.10
C GLY A 52 10.63 -0.43 8.48
N LEU A 53 10.02 -0.48 9.66
CA LEU A 53 9.29 -1.66 10.15
C LEU A 53 7.78 -1.46 9.98
N PRO A 54 6.99 -2.55 9.82
CA PRO A 54 5.54 -2.46 9.87
C PRO A 54 5.06 -1.83 11.18
N LEU A 55 3.97 -1.08 11.10
CA LEU A 55 3.33 -0.39 12.22
C LEU A 55 2.31 -1.34 12.85
N PHE A 56 2.72 -2.04 13.91
CA PHE A 56 1.92 -3.07 14.57
C PHE A 56 0.89 -2.52 15.57
N ASP A 57 1.24 -1.48 16.32
CA ASP A 57 0.44 -0.96 17.44
C ASP A 57 -0.29 0.35 17.09
N MET A 58 -0.79 0.46 15.85
CA MET A 58 -1.60 1.62 15.47
C MET A 58 -3.03 1.48 15.99
N SER A 59 -3.48 2.47 16.77
CA SER A 59 -4.82 2.55 17.37
C SER A 59 -5.52 3.84 17.00
#